data_AF-A0AAV5KN85-F1
#
_entry.id   AF-A0AAV5KN85-F1
#
_cell.length_a   1.000
_cell.length_b   1.000
_cell.length_c   1.000
_cell.angle_alpha   90.00
_cell.angle_beta   90.00
_cell.angle_gamma   90.00
#
_symmetry.space_group_name_H-M   'P 1'
#
loop_
_entity.id
_entity.type
_entity.pdbx_description
1 polymer ?
#
loop_
_entity_poly.entity_id
_entity_poly.type
_entity_poly.pdbx_seq_one_letter_code
_entity_poly.pdbx_strand_id
1 'polypeptide(L)'
;MNLIILSVLSSFFILSVSLRPEPPKNNAQITVMGFVYCDICSNNTFSRHSYFLPGAEVQLDCTFRAVSPKTREQIAFSVNRTTDKYGVYRLEIPSVDGIACAEAAISSSCLASLVGSSSTSCNVPGYRSTTDEIAIKSRHPNLCIYSLNALNFRPSKRDVTLCGGN
;
A
#
# COMPACT_ATOMS: atom_id res chain seq x y z
N MET A 1 -24.73 30.43 54.78
CA MET A 1 -23.79 29.79 53.84
C MET A 1 -22.94 30.90 53.24
N ASN A 2 -21.67 30.99 53.62
CA ASN A 2 -20.83 32.18 53.41
C ASN A 2 -20.51 32.38 51.91
N LEU A 3 -20.64 33.61 51.39
CA LEU A 3 -20.35 33.94 49.99
C LEU A 3 -18.93 33.53 49.56
N ILE A 4 -18.01 33.55 50.53
CA ILE A 4 -16.61 33.13 50.41
C ILE A 4 -16.51 31.62 50.13
N ILE A 5 -17.34 30.80 50.79
CA ILE A 5 -17.33 29.34 50.60
C ILE A 5 -17.83 28.99 49.18
N LEU A 6 -18.85 29.72 48.69
CA LEU A 6 -19.36 29.55 47.33
C LEU A 6 -18.31 29.92 46.27
N SER A 7 -17.56 31.00 46.51
CA SER A 7 -16.45 31.44 45.64
C SER A 7 -15.32 30.42 45.57
N VAL A 8 -14.92 29.82 46.70
CA VAL A 8 -13.84 28.83 46.74
C VAL A 8 -14.27 27.54 46.02
N LEU A 9 -15.49 27.05 46.26
CA LEU A 9 -16.04 25.88 45.56
C LEU A 9 -16.15 26.09 44.04
N SER A 10 -16.52 27.30 43.60
CA SER A 10 -16.58 27.65 42.18
C SER A 10 -15.19 27.67 41.52
N SER A 11 -14.15 28.11 42.23
CA SER A 11 -12.77 28.15 41.70
C SER A 11 -12.15 26.76 41.55
N PHE A 12 -12.50 25.81 42.42
CA PHE A 12 -12.06 24.41 42.29
C PHE A 12 -12.68 23.69 41.09
N PHE A 13 -13.90 24.08 40.67
CA PHE A 13 -14.55 23.56 39.47
C PHE A 13 -13.92 24.06 38.15
N ILE A 14 -13.32 25.26 38.15
CA ILE A 14 -12.64 25.80 36.96
C ILE A 14 -11.27 25.13 36.76
N LEU A 15 -10.64 24.62 37.83
CA LEU A 15 -9.34 23.95 37.75
C LEU A 15 -9.43 22.49 37.24
N SER A 16 -10.61 21.86 37.26
CA SER A 16 -10.71 20.41 37.15
C SER A 16 -10.86 19.85 35.74
N VAL A 17 -11.12 20.63 34.68
CA VAL A 17 -11.31 20.03 33.34
C VAL A 17 -10.81 20.93 32.21
N SER A 18 -9.49 20.99 32.05
CA SER A 18 -8.90 21.24 30.73
C SER A 18 -7.99 20.06 30.35
N LEU A 19 -8.55 18.84 30.40
CA LEU A 19 -8.00 17.77 29.58
C LEU A 19 -8.43 18.06 28.15
N ARG A 20 -7.56 18.70 27.37
CA ARG A 20 -7.66 18.56 25.92
C ARG A 20 -7.51 17.07 25.63
N PRO A 21 -8.50 16.41 25.00
CA PRO A 21 -8.27 15.09 24.46
C PRO A 21 -7.05 15.20 23.56
N GLU A 22 -6.00 14.43 23.86
CA GLU A 22 -4.90 14.27 22.91
C GLU A 22 -5.57 13.79 21.61
N PRO A 23 -5.35 14.46 20.46
CA PRO A 23 -5.97 14.03 19.22
C PRO A 23 -5.66 12.54 19.03
N PRO A 24 -6.64 11.72 18.63
CA PRO A 24 -6.43 10.28 18.49
C PRO A 24 -5.18 10.06 17.64
N LYS A 25 -4.23 9.28 18.18
CA LYS A 25 -3.02 8.90 17.45
C LYS A 25 -3.47 8.09 16.24
N ASN A 26 -3.49 8.74 15.07
CA ASN A 26 -3.82 8.10 13.80
C ASN A 26 -2.64 7.22 13.40
N ASN A 27 -2.66 5.99 13.90
CA ASN A 27 -1.62 5.01 13.72
C ASN A 27 -2.09 4.00 12.66
N ALA A 28 -1.99 4.38 11.39
CA ALA A 28 -2.48 3.55 10.30
C ALA A 28 -1.52 2.39 9.97
N GLN A 29 -2.06 1.19 9.85
CA GLN A 29 -1.39 0.04 9.24
C GLN A 29 -1.57 0.14 7.72
N ILE A 30 -0.46 0.16 6.99
CA ILE A 30 -0.47 0.24 5.52
C ILE A 30 -0.11 -1.13 4.94
N THR A 31 -0.91 -1.58 3.99
CA THR A 31 -0.59 -2.75 3.17
C THR A 31 -0.52 -2.34 1.71
N VAL A 32 0.64 -2.51 1.09
CA VAL A 32 0.82 -2.37 -0.36
C VAL A 32 0.81 -3.77 -0.95
N MET A 33 -0.02 -3.99 -1.97
CA MET A 33 -0.13 -5.30 -2.61
C MET A 33 -0.38 -5.17 -4.11
N GLY A 34 0.03 -6.20 -4.84
CA GLY A 34 -0.29 -6.39 -6.24
C GLY A 34 -0.01 -7.83 -6.62
N PHE A 35 -0.14 -8.15 -7.89
CA PHE A 35 0.10 -9.49 -8.38
C PHE A 35 0.93 -9.49 -9.67
N VAL A 36 1.68 -10.57 -9.85
CA VAL A 36 2.42 -10.87 -11.06
C VAL A 36 1.79 -12.07 -11.73
N TYR A 37 1.61 -11.99 -13.03
CA TYR A 37 1.12 -13.10 -13.83
C TYR A 37 1.99 -13.33 -15.06
N CYS A 38 1.91 -14.54 -15.60
CA CYS A 38 2.45 -14.85 -16.91
C CYS A 38 1.39 -14.55 -17.97
N ASP A 39 1.69 -13.64 -18.88
CA ASP A 39 0.93 -13.39 -20.10
C ASP A 39 1.46 -14.28 -21.22
N ILE A 40 0.94 -15.50 -21.30
CA ILE A 40 1.32 -16.49 -22.31
C ILE A 40 1.13 -15.94 -23.73
N CYS A 41 0.12 -15.10 -23.95
CA CYS A 41 -0.18 -14.59 -25.28
C CYS A 41 0.51 -13.27 -25.61
N SER A 42 1.30 -12.71 -24.70
CA SER A 42 2.07 -11.47 -24.92
C SER A 42 1.21 -10.27 -25.37
N ASN A 43 -0.04 -10.22 -24.94
CA ASN A 43 -0.99 -9.14 -25.23
C ASN A 43 -0.89 -7.98 -24.22
N ASN A 44 0.00 -8.09 -23.23
CA ASN A 44 0.11 -7.23 -22.04
C ASN A 44 -1.22 -7.06 -21.30
N THR A 45 -2.05 -8.09 -21.30
CA THR A 45 -3.34 -8.09 -20.58
C THR A 45 -3.58 -9.46 -19.97
N PHE A 46 -4.39 -9.51 -18.92
CA PHE A 46 -4.77 -10.78 -18.33
C PHE A 46 -5.77 -11.48 -19.25
N SER A 47 -5.46 -12.71 -19.66
CA SER A 47 -6.26 -13.49 -20.60
C SER A 47 -6.60 -14.87 -20.04
N ARG A 48 -7.41 -15.64 -20.77
CA ARG A 48 -7.75 -17.03 -20.41
C ARG A 48 -6.51 -17.94 -20.30
N HIS A 49 -5.45 -17.64 -21.03
CA HIS A 49 -4.20 -18.42 -21.00
C HIS A 49 -3.19 -17.88 -19.99
N SER A 50 -3.51 -16.78 -19.31
CA SER A 50 -2.67 -16.22 -18.26
C SER A 50 -2.78 -17.03 -16.98
N TYR A 51 -1.69 -17.07 -16.21
CA TYR A 51 -1.68 -17.69 -14.89
C TYR A 51 -0.87 -16.83 -13.92
N PHE A 52 -1.26 -16.85 -12.64
CA PHE A 52 -0.51 -16.14 -11.60
C PHE A 52 0.87 -16.76 -11.40
N LEU A 53 1.90 -15.93 -11.30
CA LEU A 53 3.28 -16.38 -11.31
C LEU A 53 3.85 -16.39 -9.88
N PRO A 54 3.92 -17.53 -9.19
CA PRO A 54 4.50 -17.62 -7.85
C PRO A 54 6.02 -17.53 -7.92
N GLY A 55 6.66 -16.94 -6.91
CA GLY A 55 8.12 -16.84 -6.85
C GLY A 55 8.74 -15.73 -7.70
N ALA A 56 7.95 -14.94 -8.43
CA ALA A 56 8.44 -13.75 -9.13
C ALA A 56 8.93 -12.69 -8.13
N GLU A 57 10.04 -12.03 -8.47
CA GLU A 57 10.67 -10.98 -7.66
C GLU A 57 10.25 -9.59 -8.16
N VAL A 58 9.84 -8.75 -7.23
CA VAL A 58 9.37 -7.39 -7.45
C VAL A 58 10.08 -6.45 -6.48
N GLN A 59 10.56 -5.32 -6.98
CA GLN A 59 11.06 -4.23 -6.15
C GLN A 59 9.92 -3.24 -5.91
N LEU A 60 9.72 -2.89 -4.64
CA LEU A 60 8.76 -1.87 -4.22
C LEU A 60 9.53 -0.64 -3.76
N ASP A 61 9.21 0.51 -4.36
CA ASP A 61 9.70 1.82 -3.96
C ASP A 61 8.51 2.70 -3.61
N CYS A 62 8.27 2.85 -2.31
CA CYS A 62 7.12 3.56 -1.77
C CYS A 62 7.54 4.79 -0.96
N THR A 63 6.77 5.86 -1.04
CA THR A 63 6.92 7.07 -0.24
C THR A 63 5.57 7.42 0.38
N PHE A 64 5.54 7.54 1.71
CA PHE A 64 4.35 7.92 2.47
C PHE A 64 4.59 9.22 3.21
N ARG A 65 3.57 10.07 3.24
CA ARG A 65 3.61 11.29 4.04
C ARG A 65 3.26 10.98 5.49
N ALA A 66 4.14 11.34 6.40
CA ALA A 66 3.87 11.34 7.83
C ALA A 66 3.49 12.77 8.26
N VAL A 67 2.33 12.92 8.88
CA VAL A 67 1.89 14.16 9.52
C VAL A 67 2.27 14.07 10.99
N SER A 68 3.43 14.62 11.34
CA SER A 68 3.81 14.89 12.73
C SER A 68 3.31 16.29 13.12
N PRO A 69 2.90 16.53 14.37
CA PRO A 69 2.52 17.87 14.85
C PRO A 69 3.63 18.92 14.70
N LYS A 70 4.89 18.49 14.54
CA LYS A 70 6.07 19.37 14.51
C LYS A 70 6.78 19.40 13.16
N THR A 71 6.57 18.43 12.28
CA THR A 71 7.34 18.25 11.04
C THR A 71 6.52 17.61 9.92
N ARG A 72 6.79 18.00 8.66
CA ARG A 72 6.29 17.32 7.44
C ARG A 72 7.33 16.29 7.00
N GLU A 73 7.29 15.12 7.58
CA GLU A 73 8.25 14.05 7.26
C GLU A 73 7.69 13.14 6.16
N GLN A 74 8.57 12.62 5.31
CA GLN A 74 8.26 11.58 4.33
C GLN A 74 9.03 10.33 4.71
N ILE A 75 8.36 9.18 4.65
CA ILE A 75 8.96 7.88 4.95
C ILE A 75 9.02 7.11 3.65
N ALA A 76 10.23 6.74 3.25
CA ALA A 76 10.50 5.97 2.05
C ALA A 76 10.82 4.51 2.40
N PHE A 77 10.25 3.58 1.65
CA PHE A 77 10.51 2.15 1.74
C PHE A 77 10.98 1.64 0.38
N SER A 78 12.16 1.03 0.34
CA SER A 78 12.66 0.32 -0.85
C SER A 78 12.96 -1.12 -0.47
N VAL A 79 12.24 -2.08 -1.04
CA VAL A 79 12.39 -3.48 -0.66
C VAL A 79 11.99 -4.45 -1.76
N ASN A 80 12.74 -5.55 -1.86
CA ASN A 80 12.37 -6.67 -2.71
C ASN A 80 11.31 -7.54 -2.02
N ARG A 81 10.35 -8.01 -2.82
CA ARG A 81 9.32 -8.96 -2.42
C ARG A 81 9.21 -10.07 -3.45
N THR A 82 8.88 -11.24 -2.95
CA THR A 82 8.60 -12.42 -3.77
C THR A 82 7.11 -12.70 -3.70
N THR A 83 6.54 -13.02 -4.85
CA THR A 83 5.12 -13.40 -4.95
C THR A 83 4.84 -14.76 -4.31
N ASP A 84 3.70 -14.88 -3.65
CA ASP A 84 3.23 -16.10 -3.02
C ASP A 84 2.67 -17.11 -4.05
N LYS A 85 2.09 -18.23 -3.58
CA LYS A 85 1.47 -19.26 -4.42
C LYS A 85 0.33 -18.76 -5.33
N TYR A 86 -0.22 -17.58 -5.04
CA TYR A 86 -1.27 -16.93 -5.83
C TYR A 86 -0.71 -15.80 -6.71
N GLY A 87 0.61 -15.69 -6.85
CA GLY A 87 1.27 -14.63 -7.59
C GLY A 87 1.17 -13.27 -6.92
N VAL A 88 0.83 -13.19 -5.63
CA VAL A 88 0.61 -11.93 -4.90
C VAL A 88 1.86 -11.54 -4.14
N TYR A 89 2.33 -10.29 -4.30
CA TYR A 89 3.35 -9.70 -3.44
C TYR A 89 2.71 -8.74 -2.45
N ARG A 90 3.30 -8.62 -1.25
CA ARG A 90 2.78 -7.75 -0.18
C ARG A 90 3.91 -7.06 0.57
N LEU A 91 3.68 -5.81 0.93
CA LEU A 91 4.48 -5.04 1.88
C LEU A 91 3.55 -4.54 2.98
N GLU A 92 3.79 -5.04 4.18
CA GLU A 92 3.10 -4.58 5.39
C GLU A 92 4.01 -3.58 6.10
N ILE A 93 3.50 -2.36 6.29
CA ILE A 93 4.16 -1.31 7.03
C ILE A 93 3.42 -1.19 8.37
N PRO A 94 4.10 -1.46 9.50
CA PRO A 94 3.48 -1.39 10.80
C PRO A 94 3.02 0.04 11.08
N SER A 95 2.05 0.19 11.98
CA SER A 95 1.58 1.51 12.38
C SER A 95 2.73 2.34 12.97
N VAL A 96 3.10 3.39 12.26
CA VAL A 96 4.07 4.40 12.68
C VAL A 96 3.34 5.68 13.03
N ASP A 97 3.75 6.31 14.14
CA ASP A 97 3.14 7.55 14.62
C ASP A 97 3.15 8.62 13.52
N GLY A 98 1.99 9.19 13.23
CA GLY A 98 1.82 10.26 12.25
C GLY A 98 1.55 9.79 10.81
N ILE A 99 1.59 8.49 10.50
CA ILE A 99 1.08 8.00 9.21
C ILE A 99 -0.45 7.84 9.29
N ALA A 100 -1.16 8.69 8.56
CA ALA A 100 -2.60 8.58 8.37
C ALA A 100 -2.93 7.96 7.00
N CYS A 101 -4.02 7.19 6.91
CA CYS A 101 -4.59 6.85 5.60
C CYS A 101 -4.95 8.15 4.91
N ALA A 102 -4.31 8.46 3.78
CA ALA A 102 -4.58 9.70 3.08
C ALA A 102 -6.04 9.71 2.58
N GLU A 103 -6.79 10.78 2.88
CA GLU A 103 -8.14 10.99 2.31
C GLU A 103 -8.08 11.40 0.83
N ALA A 104 -6.90 11.80 0.36
CA ALA A 104 -6.61 12.03 -1.04
C ALA A 104 -5.24 11.43 -1.35
N ALA A 105 -5.17 10.58 -2.37
CA ALA A 105 -3.97 9.92 -2.93
C ALA A 105 -2.89 10.90 -3.48
N ILE A 106 -2.85 12.14 -2.98
CA ILE A 106 -2.08 13.25 -3.57
C ILE A 106 -0.68 13.37 -2.93
N SER A 107 -0.32 12.53 -1.94
CA SER A 107 1.03 12.60 -1.34
C SER A 107 1.67 11.28 -0.90
N SER A 108 1.07 10.14 -1.22
CA SER A 108 1.73 8.84 -1.12
C SER A 108 1.90 8.29 -2.53
N SER A 109 3.01 7.61 -2.79
CA SER A 109 3.23 6.96 -4.07
C SER A 109 3.97 5.64 -3.86
N CYS A 110 3.54 4.60 -4.56
CA CYS A 110 4.24 3.33 -4.64
C CYS A 110 4.51 2.95 -6.09
N LEU A 111 5.76 2.63 -6.38
CA LEU A 111 6.19 2.02 -7.63
C LEU A 111 6.50 0.55 -7.36
N ALA A 112 5.94 -0.35 -8.18
CA ALA A 112 6.38 -1.74 -8.24
C ALA A 112 7.09 -2.00 -9.57
N SER A 113 8.24 -2.66 -9.54
CA SER A 113 9.03 -3.00 -10.72
C SER A 113 9.43 -4.47 -10.74
N LEU A 114 9.37 -5.12 -11.91
CA LEU A 114 9.81 -6.51 -12.07
C LEU A 114 11.33 -6.61 -11.97
N VAL A 115 11.81 -7.51 -11.11
CA VAL A 115 13.23 -7.83 -10.94
C VAL A 115 13.58 -9.15 -11.62
N GLY A 116 12.80 -10.20 -11.34
CA GLY A 116 13.10 -11.55 -11.78
C GLY A 116 11.87 -12.43 -11.89
N SER A 117 11.95 -13.44 -12.75
CA SER A 117 10.93 -14.48 -12.90
C SER A 117 11.45 -15.79 -12.31
N SER A 118 10.57 -16.51 -11.64
CA SER A 118 10.79 -17.90 -11.20
C SER A 118 10.65 -18.92 -12.33
N SER A 119 10.12 -18.52 -13.50
CA SER A 119 9.86 -19.41 -14.63
C SER A 119 10.74 -19.09 -15.82
N THR A 120 11.50 -20.08 -16.29
CA THR A 120 12.33 -19.95 -17.51
C THR A 120 11.50 -19.83 -18.79
N SER A 121 10.28 -20.37 -18.81
CA SER A 121 9.36 -20.26 -19.95
C SER A 121 8.59 -18.94 -19.99
N CYS A 122 8.60 -18.17 -18.89
CA CYS A 122 7.89 -16.90 -18.77
C CYS A 122 8.74 -15.88 -18.01
N ASN A 123 9.82 -15.41 -18.65
CA ASN A 123 10.84 -14.57 -18.03
C ASN A 123 11.12 -13.25 -18.74
N VAL A 124 10.40 -12.93 -19.82
CA VAL A 124 10.55 -11.63 -20.50
C VAL A 124 9.60 -10.64 -19.86
N PRO A 125 10.06 -9.51 -19.30
CA PRO A 125 9.15 -8.50 -18.76
C PRO A 125 8.22 -7.95 -19.86
N GLY A 126 6.91 -7.91 -19.60
CA GLY A 126 5.97 -7.13 -20.41
C GLY A 126 5.89 -5.70 -19.86
N TYR A 127 4.99 -5.44 -18.91
CA TYR A 127 5.03 -4.19 -18.14
C TYR A 127 6.14 -4.26 -17.07
N ARG A 128 7.18 -3.44 -17.25
CA ARG A 128 8.32 -3.40 -16.33
C ARG A 128 7.99 -2.80 -14.98
N SER A 129 7.10 -1.81 -14.93
CA SER A 129 6.72 -1.14 -13.69
C SER A 129 5.29 -0.60 -13.71
N THR A 130 4.76 -0.32 -12.51
CA THR A 130 3.45 0.29 -12.31
C THR A 130 3.46 1.25 -11.12
N THR A 131 2.83 2.41 -11.29
CA THR A 131 2.58 3.41 -10.25
C THR A 131 1.09 3.58 -9.93
N ASP A 132 0.21 3.00 -10.73
CA ASP A 132 -1.22 3.15 -10.58
C ASP A 132 -1.67 2.39 -9.33
N GLU A 133 -2.09 3.14 -8.32
CA GLU A 133 -2.52 2.64 -7.02
C GLU A 133 -4.00 2.97 -6.78
N ILE A 134 -4.80 1.96 -6.47
CA ILE A 134 -6.12 2.14 -5.86
C ILE A 134 -5.91 2.09 -4.35
N ALA A 135 -6.01 3.25 -3.70
CA ALA A 135 -5.99 3.35 -2.24
C ALA A 135 -7.41 3.07 -1.70
N ILE A 136 -7.57 1.95 -1.01
CA ILE A 136 -8.81 1.54 -0.36
C ILE A 136 -8.64 1.72 1.15
N LYS A 137 -9.40 2.67 1.72
CA LYS A 137 -9.56 2.78 3.18
C LYS A 137 -10.50 1.66 3.66
N SER A 138 -9.99 0.79 4.52
CA SER A 138 -10.82 -0.27 5.11
C SER A 138 -11.94 0.32 5.97
N ARG A 139 -13.04 -0.42 6.12
CA ARG A 139 -14.07 -0.13 7.14
C ARG A 139 -13.55 -0.34 8.56
N HIS A 140 -12.46 -1.11 8.71
CA HIS A 140 -11.76 -1.24 9.98
C HIS A 140 -10.98 0.05 10.25
N PRO A 141 -11.08 0.61 11.47
CA PRO A 141 -10.32 1.81 11.81
C PRO A 141 -8.82 1.54 11.62
N ASN A 142 -8.12 2.51 11.02
CA ASN A 142 -6.66 2.53 10.88
C ASN A 142 -6.02 1.47 9.96
N LEU A 143 -6.74 0.92 8.97
CA LEU A 143 -6.14 0.06 7.93
C LEU A 143 -6.29 0.68 6.53
N CYS A 144 -5.16 0.86 5.83
CA CYS A 144 -5.12 1.31 4.43
C CYS A 144 -4.54 0.22 3.53
N ILE A 145 -5.22 -0.06 2.42
CA ILE A 145 -4.75 -1.00 1.40
C ILE A 145 -4.46 -0.22 0.12
N TYR A 146 -3.24 -0.33 -0.38
CA TYR A 146 -2.81 0.20 -1.66
C TYR A 146 -2.68 -0.97 -2.63
N SER A 147 -3.62 -1.07 -3.58
CA SER A 147 -3.58 -2.08 -4.63
C SER A 147 -2.96 -1.50 -5.88
N LEU A 148 -1.80 -2.04 -6.27
CA LEU A 148 -1.11 -1.67 -7.50
C LEU A 148 -1.63 -2.48 -8.69
N ASN A 149 -1.55 -1.92 -9.90
CA ASN A 149 -1.86 -2.68 -11.11
C ASN A 149 -0.99 -3.94 -11.23
N ALA A 150 -1.50 -4.87 -12.02
CA ALA A 150 -0.82 -6.13 -12.29
C ALA A 150 0.46 -5.92 -13.11
N LEU A 151 1.53 -6.61 -12.73
CA LEU A 151 2.74 -6.74 -13.54
C LEU A 151 2.71 -8.08 -14.28
N ASN A 152 3.44 -8.17 -15.38
CA ASN A 152 3.50 -9.43 -16.13
C ASN A 152 4.88 -9.76 -16.71
N PHE A 153 5.16 -11.04 -16.71
CA PHE A 153 6.14 -11.62 -17.61
C PHE A 153 5.42 -12.26 -18.80
N ARG A 154 6.16 -12.51 -19.87
CA ARG A 154 5.69 -13.22 -21.04
C ARG A 154 6.75 -14.22 -21.53
N PRO A 155 6.35 -15.22 -22.33
CA PRO A 155 7.30 -16.07 -23.03
C PRO A 155 8.16 -15.30 -24.03
N SER A 156 9.34 -15.84 -24.36
CA SER A 156 10.20 -15.29 -25.41
C SER A 156 9.62 -15.43 -26.81
N LYS A 157 8.72 -16.40 -27.01
CA LYS A 157 8.00 -16.66 -28.26
C LYS A 157 6.53 -16.88 -27.96
N ARG A 158 5.66 -16.14 -28.66
CA ARG A 158 4.20 -16.33 -28.60
C ARG A 158 3.81 -17.62 -29.32
N ASP A 159 2.98 -18.43 -28.69
CA ASP A 159 2.39 -19.61 -29.31
C ASP A 159 1.16 -19.22 -30.12
N VAL A 160 1.30 -19.18 -31.45
CA VAL A 160 0.21 -18.82 -32.37
C VAL A 160 -0.90 -19.86 -32.43
N THR A 161 -0.62 -21.12 -32.09
CA THR A 161 -1.62 -22.18 -32.09
C THR A 161 -2.53 -22.08 -30.87
N LEU A 162 -1.95 -21.69 -29.73
CA LEU A 162 -2.69 -21.48 -28.48
C LEU A 162 -3.41 -20.12 -28.46
N CYS A 163 -2.73 -19.06 -28.89
CA CYS A 163 -3.19 -17.68 -28.74
C CYS A 163 -3.89 -17.10 -29.97
N GLY A 164 -4.07 -17.92 -31.02
CA GLY A 164 -4.57 -17.49 -32.32
C GLY A 164 -3.54 -16.72 -33.15
N GLY A 165 -3.62 -16.87 -34.47
CA GLY A 165 -3.05 -15.91 -35.41
C GLY A 165 -3.85 -14.61 -35.37
N ASN A 166 -3.18 -13.48 -35.60
CA ASN A 166 -3.87 -12.20 -35.78
C ASN A 166 -4.73 -12.23 -37.05
#